data_AF-A0A538LZP5-F1
#
_entry.id   AF-A0A538LZP5-F1
#
_cell.length_a   1.000
_cell.length_b   1.000
_cell.length_c   1.000
_cell.angle_alpha   90.00
_cell.angle_beta   90.00
_cell.angle_gamma   90.00
#
_symmetry.space_group_name_H-M   'P 1'
#
loop_
_entity.id
_entity.type
_entity.pdbx_description
1 polymer ?
#
loop_
_entity_poly.entity_id
_entity_poly.type
_entity_poly.pdbx_seq_one_letter_code
_entity_poly.pdbx_strand_id
1 'polypeptide(L)'
;MHRDLVEQRGWFSDDEYRQGLALAQTMPGPLAAQLAMWMGFLTRGVVGSAAVAVAFVAPPFLLVTAAAVIYVENQGSSVVHALFRGVGPAIVAIVAIASVKLARTTNKRDPLLWAIAAGVCTVTVIAGAEIVWLFLAAGIFGAIVYGGGISRRRSVTGVGPLNLLATVKGLTLTGSGAGLGTLALFFLQAG
;
A
#
# COMPACT_ATOMS: atom_id res chain seq x y z
N MET A 1 -9.43 10.16 11.89
CA MET A 1 -10.46 9.09 11.86
C MET A 1 -10.84 8.62 13.26
N HIS A 2 -9.97 7.99 14.05
CA HIS A 2 -10.29 7.64 15.45
C HIS A 2 -10.75 8.85 16.28
N ARG A 3 -9.90 9.90 16.35
CA ARG A 3 -10.21 11.16 17.03
C ARG A 3 -11.55 11.77 16.58
N ASP A 4 -11.82 11.78 15.28
CA ASP A 4 -12.99 12.49 14.76
C ASP A 4 -14.28 11.69 14.96
N LEU A 5 -14.24 10.36 14.80
CA LEU A 5 -15.41 9.49 14.86
C LEU A 5 -15.75 9.01 16.28
N VAL A 6 -14.72 8.74 17.09
CA VAL A 6 -14.86 8.20 18.45
C VAL A 6 -14.77 9.32 19.48
N GLU A 7 -13.69 10.11 19.48
CA GLU A 7 -13.45 11.10 20.55
C GLU A 7 -14.30 12.37 20.40
N GLN A 8 -14.38 12.95 19.20
CA GLN A 8 -15.10 14.22 18.98
C GLN A 8 -16.60 14.02 18.75
N ARG A 9 -16.98 13.11 17.85
CA ARG A 9 -18.39 12.94 17.45
C ARG A 9 -19.14 11.88 18.25
N GLY A 10 -18.43 10.95 18.90
CA GLY A 10 -19.04 9.87 19.67
C GLY A 10 -20.00 8.99 18.85
N TRP A 11 -19.79 8.89 17.53
CA TRP A 11 -20.67 8.12 16.65
C TRP A 11 -20.46 6.62 16.76
N PHE A 12 -19.26 6.21 17.19
CA PHE A 12 -18.86 4.82 17.37
C PHE A 12 -18.10 4.68 18.68
N SER A 13 -18.27 3.53 19.33
CA SER A 13 -17.47 3.15 20.49
C SER A 13 -16.04 2.80 20.10
N ASP A 14 -15.14 2.86 21.09
CA ASP A 14 -13.73 2.50 20.93
C ASP A 14 -13.57 1.01 20.55
N ASP A 15 -14.43 0.13 21.05
CA ASP A 15 -14.42 -1.30 20.72
C ASP A 15 -14.89 -1.57 19.28
N GLU A 16 -15.96 -0.92 18.81
CA GLU A 16 -16.41 -1.02 17.42
C GLU A 16 -15.33 -0.53 16.45
N TYR A 17 -14.63 0.55 16.81
CA TYR A 17 -13.52 1.06 16.02
C TYR A 17 -12.35 0.08 15.96
N ARG A 18 -11.98 -0.53 17.09
CA ARG A 18 -10.90 -1.52 17.13
C ARG A 18 -11.23 -2.78 16.35
N GLN A 19 -12.46 -3.28 16.43
CA GLN A 19 -12.91 -4.43 15.65
C GLN A 19 -12.86 -4.13 14.15
N GLY A 20 -13.35 -2.96 13.74
CA GLY A 20 -13.26 -2.51 12.35
C GLY A 20 -11.83 -2.36 11.87
N LEU A 21 -10.94 -1.83 12.71
CA LEU A 21 -9.52 -1.69 12.39
C LEU A 21 -8.84 -3.05 12.23
N ALA A 22 -9.15 -4.01 13.10
CA ALA A 22 -8.64 -5.37 13.00
C ALA A 22 -9.10 -6.04 11.69
N LEU A 23 -10.37 -5.88 11.33
CA LEU A 23 -10.91 -6.43 10.07
C LEU A 23 -10.31 -5.74 8.84
N ALA A 24 -10.16 -4.42 8.87
CA ALA A 24 -9.51 -3.70 7.76
C ALA A 24 -8.06 -4.18 7.53
N GLN A 25 -7.35 -4.57 8.59
CA GLN A 25 -5.97 -5.09 8.46
C GLN A 25 -5.88 -6.50 7.89
N THR A 26 -6.95 -7.30 7.89
CA THR A 26 -6.94 -8.65 7.30
C THR A 26 -7.18 -8.63 5.79
N MET A 27 -7.81 -7.57 5.27
CA MET A 27 -8.13 -7.43 3.85
C MET A 27 -7.04 -6.65 3.13
N PRO A 28 -6.57 -7.10 1.95
CA PRO A 28 -5.64 -6.31 1.15
C PRO A 28 -6.34 -5.03 0.64
N GLY A 29 -5.76 -3.86 0.90
CA GLY A 29 -6.29 -2.59 0.41
C GLY A 29 -5.95 -1.37 1.27
N PRO A 30 -6.50 -0.20 0.92
CA PRO A 30 -6.30 1.02 1.68
C PRO A 30 -7.08 0.94 3.00
N LEU A 31 -6.34 0.77 4.09
CA LEU A 31 -6.87 0.59 5.45
C LEU A 31 -7.94 1.63 5.81
N ALA A 32 -7.72 2.90 5.49
CA ALA A 32 -8.66 3.98 5.76
C ALA A 32 -10.01 3.80 5.04
N ALA A 33 -10.00 3.34 3.78
CA ALA A 33 -11.21 3.13 3.00
C ALA A 33 -11.99 1.90 3.51
N GLN A 34 -11.29 0.80 3.80
CA GLN A 34 -11.88 -0.42 4.35
C GLN A 34 -12.53 -0.14 5.71
N LEU A 35 -11.84 0.58 6.58
CA LEU A 35 -12.39 0.99 7.88
C LEU A 35 -13.60 1.91 7.70
N ALA A 36 -13.56 2.86 6.76
CA ALA A 36 -14.70 3.73 6.48
C ALA A 36 -15.93 2.95 5.99
N MET A 37 -15.73 1.99 5.09
CA MET A 37 -16.79 1.11 4.60
C MET A 37 -17.37 0.24 5.73
N TRP A 38 -16.54 -0.26 6.64
CA TRP A 38 -16.99 -0.97 7.85
C TRP A 38 -17.83 -0.07 8.76
N MET A 39 -17.42 1.17 8.99
CA MET A 39 -18.22 2.14 9.75
C MET A 39 -19.56 2.44 9.06
N GLY A 40 -19.55 2.54 7.72
CA GLY A 40 -20.77 2.62 6.93
C GLY A 40 -21.68 1.40 7.11
N PHE A 41 -21.09 0.20 7.16
CA PHE A 41 -21.80 -1.05 7.42
C PHE A 41 -22.48 -1.06 8.79
N LEU A 42 -21.82 -0.60 9.85
CA LEU A 42 -22.43 -0.52 11.19
C LEU A 42 -23.67 0.39 11.23
N THR A 43 -23.71 1.44 10.41
CA THR A 43 -24.85 2.39 10.40
C THR A 43 -26.07 1.91 9.64
N ARG A 44 -25.89 1.29 8.46
CA ARG A 44 -26.99 0.92 7.54
C ARG A 44 -26.76 -0.40 6.79
N GLY A 45 -25.93 -1.29 7.34
CA GLY A 45 -25.55 -2.55 6.70
C GLY A 45 -24.91 -2.33 5.32
N VAL A 46 -25.21 -3.23 4.38
CA VAL A 46 -24.62 -3.23 3.04
C VAL A 46 -24.84 -1.91 2.30
N VAL A 47 -26.01 -1.28 2.46
CA VAL A 47 -26.34 0.00 1.81
C VAL A 47 -25.45 1.13 2.34
N GLY A 48 -25.19 1.16 3.65
CA GLY A 48 -24.29 2.14 4.25
C GLY A 48 -22.85 1.97 3.76
N SER A 49 -22.37 0.73 3.68
CA SER A 49 -21.04 0.44 3.11
C SER A 49 -20.93 0.87 1.64
N ALA A 50 -21.95 0.59 0.82
CA ALA A 50 -21.97 0.96 -0.58
C ALA A 50 -21.97 2.49 -0.77
N ALA A 51 -22.75 3.21 0.04
CA ALA A 51 -22.78 4.67 0.01
C ALA A 51 -21.41 5.28 0.35
N VAL A 52 -20.71 4.73 1.35
CA VAL A 52 -19.35 5.17 1.70
C VAL A 52 -18.36 4.86 0.58
N ALA A 53 -18.45 3.68 -0.04
CA ALA A 53 -17.60 3.32 -1.18
C ALA A 53 -17.77 4.31 -2.34
N VAL A 54 -19.01 4.65 -2.70
CA VAL A 54 -19.31 5.65 -3.73
C VAL A 54 -18.78 7.01 -3.33
N ALA A 55 -19.01 7.46 -2.09
CA ALA A 55 -18.51 8.76 -1.61
C ALA A 55 -16.97 8.83 -1.58
N PHE A 56 -16.29 7.69 -1.41
CA PHE A 56 -14.82 7.62 -1.44
C PHE A 56 -14.27 7.64 -2.87
N VAL A 57 -14.90 6.94 -3.81
CA VAL A 57 -14.42 6.79 -5.19
C VAL A 57 -14.89 7.92 -6.11
N ALA A 58 -16.09 8.45 -5.91
CA ALA A 58 -16.69 9.44 -6.81
C ALA A 58 -15.86 10.74 -6.92
N PRO A 59 -15.36 11.36 -5.84
CA PRO A 59 -14.59 12.60 -5.96
C PRO A 59 -13.32 12.48 -6.82
N PRO A 60 -12.39 11.52 -6.56
CA PRO A 60 -11.21 11.38 -7.41
C PRO A 60 -11.58 10.94 -8.84
N PHE A 61 -12.60 10.11 -9.02
CA PHE A 61 -13.08 9.72 -10.35
C PHE A 61 -13.56 10.93 -11.17
N LEU A 62 -14.37 11.81 -10.57
CA LEU A 62 -14.85 13.03 -11.21
C LEU A 62 -13.70 13.99 -11.54
N LEU A 63 -12.74 14.17 -10.63
CA LEU A 63 -11.58 15.02 -10.87
C LEU A 63 -10.73 14.53 -12.05
N VAL A 64 -10.44 13.23 -12.10
CA VAL A 64 -9.67 12.63 -13.20
C VAL A 64 -10.44 12.72 -14.51
N THR A 65 -11.74 12.45 -14.50
CA THR A 65 -12.59 12.54 -15.69
C THR A 65 -12.68 13.96 -16.20
N ALA A 66 -12.89 14.95 -15.33
CA ALA A 66 -12.90 16.36 -15.70
C ALA A 66 -11.56 16.80 -16.28
N ALA A 67 -10.44 16.40 -15.65
CA ALA A 67 -9.11 16.68 -16.17
C ALA A 67 -8.88 16.04 -17.56
N ALA A 68 -9.37 14.82 -17.78
CA ALA A 68 -9.28 14.13 -19.06
C ALA A 68 -10.10 14.83 -20.16
N VAL A 69 -11.32 15.28 -19.86
CA VAL A 69 -12.15 16.04 -20.81
C VAL A 69 -11.46 17.35 -21.21
N ILE A 70 -10.99 18.11 -20.22
CA ILE A 70 -10.25 19.37 -20.46
C ILE A 70 -9.02 19.12 -21.32
N TYR A 71 -8.31 18.01 -21.09
CA TYR A 71 -7.14 17.64 -21.88
C TYR A 71 -7.50 17.37 -23.34
N VAL A 72 -8.53 16.56 -23.61
CA VAL A 72 -8.94 16.20 -24.99
C VAL A 72 -9.49 17.41 -25.74
N GLU A 73 -10.18 18.33 -25.08
CA GLU A 73 -10.68 19.55 -25.72
C GLU A 73 -9.55 20.55 -26.05
N ASN A 74 -8.49 20.59 -25.23
CA ASN A 74 -7.44 21.60 -25.31
C ASN A 74 -6.07 21.06 -25.74
N GLN A 75 -6.01 19.85 -26.28
CA GLN A 75 -4.78 19.17 -26.69
C GLN A 75 -3.96 19.89 -27.77
N GLY A 76 -4.53 20.90 -28.46
CA GLY A 76 -3.81 21.77 -29.39
C GLY A 76 -3.23 23.06 -28.77
N SER A 77 -3.51 23.35 -27.49
CA SER A 77 -3.12 24.61 -26.84
C SER A 77 -1.74 24.52 -26.18
N SER A 78 -0.89 25.53 -26.40
CA SER A 78 0.44 25.64 -25.78
C SER A 78 0.39 25.68 -24.25
N VAL A 79 -0.72 26.13 -23.68
CA VAL A 79 -0.96 26.21 -22.23
C VAL A 79 -1.04 24.82 -21.61
N VAL A 80 -1.74 23.87 -22.23
CA VAL A 80 -1.87 22.50 -21.72
C VAL A 80 -0.51 21.81 -21.75
N HIS A 81 0.25 21.94 -22.84
CA HIS A 81 1.60 21.39 -22.94
C HIS A 81 2.56 21.97 -21.90
N ALA A 82 2.44 23.26 -21.57
CA ALA A 82 3.24 23.88 -20.51
C ALA A 82 2.85 23.34 -19.12
N LEU A 83 1.55 23.14 -18.87
CA LEU A 83 1.05 22.59 -17.61
C LEU A 83 1.57 21.16 -17.39
N PHE A 84 1.44 20.27 -18.38
CA PHE A 84 1.89 18.88 -18.28
C PHE A 84 3.41 18.76 -18.11
N ARG A 85 4.19 19.68 -18.70
CA ARG A 85 5.63 19.78 -18.44
C ARG A 85 5.95 20.12 -16.99
N GLY A 86 5.09 20.86 -16.29
CA GLY A 86 5.23 21.15 -14.86
C GLY A 86 4.70 20.04 -13.95
N VAL A 87 3.66 19.30 -14.37
CA VAL A 87 3.05 18.24 -13.56
C VAL A 87 4.01 17.07 -13.30
N GLY A 88 4.78 16.65 -14.31
CA GLY A 88 5.78 15.58 -14.17
C GLY A 88 6.75 15.81 -12.99
N PRO A 89 7.54 16.90 -12.98
CA PRO A 89 8.46 17.19 -11.88
C PRO A 89 7.74 17.46 -10.56
N ALA A 90 6.52 18.02 -10.57
CA ALA A 90 5.73 18.20 -9.35
C ALA A 90 5.36 16.86 -8.68
N ILE A 91 4.95 15.86 -9.46
CA ILE A 91 4.66 14.50 -8.97
C ILE A 91 5.94 13.88 -8.39
N VAL A 92 7.07 13.99 -9.09
CA VAL A 92 8.37 13.49 -8.60
C VAL A 92 8.73 14.14 -7.26
N ALA A 93 8.54 15.45 -7.12
CA ALA A 93 8.80 16.16 -5.88
C ALA A 93 7.90 15.68 -4.73
N ILE A 94 6.60 15.48 -4.99
CA ILE A 94 5.65 14.98 -3.98
C ILE A 94 6.04 13.57 -3.51
N VAL A 95 6.36 12.68 -4.44
CA VAL A 95 6.82 11.31 -4.14
C VAL A 95 8.13 11.36 -3.35
N ALA A 96 9.10 12.19 -3.76
CA ALA A 96 10.36 12.34 -3.04
C ALA A 96 10.14 12.83 -1.59
N ILE A 97 9.28 13.82 -1.37
CA ILE A 97 8.93 14.32 -0.03
C ILE A 97 8.30 13.21 0.81
N ALA A 98 7.37 12.43 0.23
CA ALA A 98 6.73 11.31 0.91
C ALA A 98 7.75 10.23 1.28
N SER A 99 8.66 9.88 0.37
CA SER A 99 9.74 8.91 0.58
C SER A 99 10.69 9.36 1.68
N VAL A 100 11.13 10.63 1.68
CA VAL A 100 12.00 11.18 2.73
C VAL A 100 11.29 11.19 4.08
N LYS A 101 10.00 11.53 4.12
CA LYS A 101 9.20 11.50 5.34
C LYS A 101 9.13 10.08 5.91
N LEU A 102 8.85 9.09 5.06
CA LEU A 102 8.81 7.68 5.44
C LEU A 102 10.19 7.17 5.89
N ALA A 103 11.26 7.55 5.19
CA ALA A 103 12.63 7.22 5.56
C ALA A 103 12.97 7.79 6.94
N ARG A 104 12.67 9.06 7.22
CA ARG A 104 12.91 9.66 8.55
C ARG A 104 12.15 8.95 9.66
N THR A 105 10.90 8.57 9.42
CA THR A 105 10.08 7.83 10.41
C THR A 105 10.64 6.43 10.68
N THR A 106 11.16 5.75 9.65
CA THR A 106 11.70 4.40 9.74
C THR A 106 13.12 4.38 10.33
N ASN A 107 14.00 5.22 9.79
CA ASN A 107 15.43 5.25 10.02
C ASN A 107 15.84 5.98 11.30
N LYS A 108 14.98 6.89 11.80
CA LYS A 108 15.23 7.72 12.98
C LYS A 108 16.62 8.41 12.90
N ARG A 109 17.38 8.44 14.01
CA ARG A 109 18.71 9.07 14.11
C ARG A 109 19.88 8.11 13.84
N ASP A 110 19.62 6.92 13.33
CA ASP A 110 20.68 5.92 13.21
C ASP A 110 21.51 6.12 11.93
N PRO A 111 22.82 6.43 12.03
CA PRO A 111 23.65 6.68 10.87
C PRO A 111 23.83 5.44 9.98
N LEU A 112 23.76 4.22 10.52
CA LEU A 112 23.97 3.00 9.74
C LEU A 112 22.79 2.72 8.81
N LEU A 113 21.55 2.90 9.28
CA LEU A 113 20.36 2.75 8.43
C LEU A 113 20.34 3.82 7.33
N TRP A 114 20.82 5.05 7.61
CA TRP A 114 20.94 6.10 6.59
C TRP A 114 21.98 5.74 5.52
N ALA A 115 23.10 5.13 5.92
CA ALA A 115 24.10 4.64 4.99
C ALA A 115 23.57 3.50 4.10
N ILE A 116 22.81 2.56 4.67
CA ILE A 116 22.16 1.48 3.90
C ILE A 116 21.14 2.07 2.91
N ALA A 117 20.28 2.98 3.37
CA ALA A 117 19.29 3.63 2.51
C ALA A 117 19.95 4.42 1.37
N ALA A 118 21.02 5.16 1.65
CA ALA A 118 21.79 5.89 0.63
C ALA A 118 22.48 4.93 -0.35
N GLY A 119 23.05 3.83 0.14
CA GLY A 119 23.69 2.81 -0.69
C GLY A 119 22.69 2.15 -1.64
N VAL A 120 21.54 1.69 -1.14
CA VAL A 120 20.47 1.11 -1.96
C VAL A 120 19.97 2.11 -2.99
N CYS A 121 19.68 3.35 -2.58
CA CYS A 121 19.22 4.40 -3.48
C CYS A 121 20.23 4.68 -4.61
N THR A 122 21.52 4.75 -4.28
CA THR A 122 22.58 5.01 -5.27
C THR A 122 22.67 3.87 -6.28
N VAL A 123 22.60 2.61 -5.82
CA VAL A 123 22.64 1.46 -6.72
C VAL A 123 21.40 1.41 -7.62
N THR A 124 20.21 1.70 -7.10
CA THR A 124 18.98 1.74 -7.90
C THR A 124 19.03 2.83 -8.97
N VAL A 125 19.55 4.02 -8.64
CA VAL A 125 19.70 5.12 -9.62
C VAL A 125 20.69 4.76 -10.75
N ILE A 126 21.78 4.07 -10.43
CA ILE A 126 22.80 3.67 -11.43
C ILE A 126 22.30 2.50 -12.28
N ALA A 127 21.62 1.52 -11.67
CA ALA A 127 21.14 0.33 -12.37
C ALA A 127 19.94 0.61 -13.28
N GLY A 128 19.17 1.68 -13.04
CA GLY A 128 17.96 2.00 -13.80
C GLY A 128 16.83 0.97 -13.68
N ALA A 129 16.99 -0.01 -12.79
CA ALA A 129 16.05 -1.07 -12.49
C ALA A 129 16.07 -1.33 -10.98
N GLU A 130 14.90 -1.64 -10.43
CA GLU A 130 14.75 -2.11 -9.05
C GLU A 130 15.38 -3.50 -8.94
N ILE A 131 16.53 -3.62 -8.28
CA ILE A 131 17.14 -4.94 -8.04
C ILE A 131 16.52 -5.48 -6.75
N VAL A 132 15.44 -6.26 -6.88
CA VAL A 132 14.71 -6.87 -5.74
C VAL A 132 15.65 -7.58 -4.77
N TRP A 133 16.64 -8.31 -5.30
CA TRP A 133 17.64 -9.02 -4.49
C TRP A 133 18.45 -8.10 -3.58
N LEU A 134 18.74 -6.88 -4.01
CA LEU A 134 19.50 -5.90 -3.26
C LEU A 134 18.67 -5.33 -2.10
N PHE A 135 17.38 -5.08 -2.33
CA PHE A 135 16.45 -4.71 -1.27
C PHE A 135 16.28 -5.84 -0.24
N LEU A 136 16.16 -7.09 -0.69
CA LEU A 136 16.08 -8.25 0.20
C LEU A 136 17.36 -8.42 1.03
N ALA A 137 18.53 -8.30 0.40
CA ALA A 137 19.82 -8.39 1.08
C ALA A 137 20.00 -7.27 2.12
N ALA A 138 19.64 -6.03 1.76
CA ALA A 138 19.68 -4.89 2.68
C ALA A 138 18.69 -5.07 3.85
N GLY A 139 17.50 -5.60 3.58
CA GLY A 139 16.49 -5.91 4.59
C GLY A 139 16.96 -7.00 5.57
N ILE A 140 17.56 -8.09 5.06
CA ILE A 140 18.13 -9.17 5.88
C ILE A 140 19.32 -8.65 6.70
N PHE A 141 20.21 -7.87 6.10
CA PHE A 141 21.34 -7.27 6.80
C PHE A 141 20.88 -6.35 7.93
N GLY A 142 19.90 -5.48 7.67
CA GLY A 142 19.28 -4.65 8.71
C GLY A 142 18.61 -5.49 9.80
N ALA A 143 17.91 -6.56 9.44
CA ALA A 143 17.27 -7.46 10.39
C ALA A 143 18.28 -8.24 11.27
N ILE A 144 19.47 -8.58 10.75
CA ILE A 144 20.51 -9.28 11.53
C ILE A 144 21.24 -8.29 12.45
N VAL A 145 21.59 -7.10 11.97
CA VAL A 145 22.35 -6.11 12.73
C VAL A 145 21.50 -5.46 13.85
N TYR A 146 20.23 -5.16 13.56
CA TYR A 146 19.31 -4.58 14.56
C TYR A 146 18.45 -5.61 15.29
N GLY A 147 18.22 -6.77 14.69
CA GLY A 147 17.43 -7.86 15.27
C GLY A 147 18.27 -8.84 16.08
N GLY A 148 19.25 -8.34 16.85
CA GLY A 148 19.98 -9.07 17.90
C GLY A 148 19.10 -9.55 19.07
N GLY A 149 17.86 -9.94 18.79
CA GLY A 149 16.86 -10.40 19.73
C GLY A 149 15.53 -10.59 19.02
N ILE A 150 15.31 -11.80 18.50
CA ILE A 150 13.97 -12.34 18.25
C ILE A 150 13.28 -12.45 19.63
N SER A 151 12.86 -11.31 20.18
CA SER A 151 12.03 -11.22 21.38
C SER A 151 11.21 -9.94 21.36
N ARG A 152 10.19 -9.97 20.51
CA ARG A 152 8.86 -9.58 20.98
C ARG A 152 7.85 -10.56 20.42
N ARG A 153 7.64 -11.64 21.17
CA ARG A 153 6.47 -12.51 21.07
C ARG A 153 5.23 -11.64 20.85
N ARG A 154 4.74 -11.55 19.62
CA ARG A 154 3.32 -11.35 19.37
C ARG A 154 2.80 -12.72 18.96
N SER A 155 2.09 -13.35 19.88
CA SER A 155 1.49 -14.67 19.75
C SER A 155 0.63 -14.73 18.49
N VAL A 156 1.19 -15.22 17.38
CA VAL A 156 0.42 -15.80 16.29
C VAL A 156 0.23 -17.26 16.68
N THR A 157 -0.81 -17.51 17.47
CA THR A 157 -1.28 -18.87 17.74
C THR A 157 -1.84 -19.44 16.44
N GLY A 158 -1.01 -20.29 15.82
CA GLY A 158 -1.47 -21.51 15.18
C GLY A 158 -2.02 -21.40 13.76
N VAL A 159 -1.13 -21.35 12.76
CA VAL A 159 -1.34 -22.12 11.52
C VAL A 159 0.00 -22.71 11.11
N GLY A 160 0.19 -24.01 11.36
CA GLY A 160 1.40 -24.73 10.98
C GLY A 160 1.52 -24.91 9.46
N PRO A 161 2.76 -25.01 8.93
CA PRO A 161 3.02 -25.13 7.48
C PRO A 161 2.47 -26.41 6.83
N LEU A 162 2.09 -27.42 7.64
CA LEU A 162 1.50 -28.66 7.13
C LEU A 162 0.07 -28.47 6.58
N ASN A 163 -0.71 -27.51 7.09
CA ASN A 163 -2.07 -27.28 6.60
C ASN A 163 -2.08 -26.52 5.27
N LEU A 164 -1.02 -25.76 4.97
CA LEU A 164 -0.86 -25.04 3.71
C LEU A 164 -0.58 -26.01 2.55
N LEU A 165 0.19 -27.07 2.79
CA LEU A 165 0.44 -28.14 1.81
C LEU A 165 -0.78 -29.04 1.57
N ALA A 166 -1.67 -29.19 2.55
CA ALA A 166 -2.92 -29.94 2.38
C ALA A 166 -3.95 -29.17 1.52
N THR A 167 -4.02 -27.84 1.64
CA THR A 167 -4.93 -27.01 0.84
C THR A 167 -4.49 -26.89 -0.62
N VAL A 168 -3.19 -26.91 -0.91
CA VAL A 168 -2.66 -26.76 -2.28
C VAL A 168 -2.97 -27.98 -3.18
N LYS A 169 -3.16 -29.18 -2.62
CA LYS A 169 -3.56 -30.37 -3.40
C LYS A 169 -5.03 -30.35 -3.84
N GLY A 170 -5.87 -29.48 -3.30
CA GLY A 170 -7.30 -29.40 -3.63
C GLY A 170 -7.65 -28.50 -4.82
N LEU A 171 -6.70 -27.70 -5.31
CA LEU A 171 -6.97 -26.64 -6.29
C LEU A 171 -6.36 -26.95 -7.68
N THR A 172 -6.41 -28.22 -8.10
CA THR A 172 -6.01 -28.64 -9.45
C THR A 172 -7.19 -29.20 -10.23
N LEU A 173 -8.33 -28.50 -10.26
CA LEU A 173 -9.40 -28.80 -11.22
C LEU A 173 -10.09 -27.50 -11.60
N THR A 174 -9.58 -26.91 -12.70
CA THR A 174 -10.31 -26.34 -13.86
C THR A 174 -9.61 -25.09 -14.39
N GLY A 175 -9.12 -25.18 -15.62
CA GLY A 175 -9.05 -24.02 -16.52
C GLY A 175 -7.67 -23.42 -16.80
N SER A 176 -7.06 -23.87 -17.88
CA SER A 176 -6.15 -23.11 -18.76
C SER A 176 -4.80 -22.61 -18.19
N GLY A 177 -3.79 -23.50 -18.27
CA GLY A 177 -2.66 -23.25 -19.17
C GLY A 177 -1.61 -22.18 -18.83
N ALA A 178 -1.63 -21.56 -17.65
CA ALA A 178 -0.49 -20.78 -17.16
C ALA A 178 -0.16 -21.25 -15.75
N GLY A 179 0.90 -22.05 -15.63
CA GLY A 179 1.33 -22.58 -14.33
C GLY A 179 1.60 -21.45 -13.35
N LEU A 180 1.25 -21.66 -12.07
CA LEU A 180 1.64 -20.78 -10.96
C LEU A 180 3.13 -20.41 -10.99
N GLY A 181 4.00 -21.29 -11.52
CA GLY A 181 5.41 -21.02 -11.74
C GLY A 181 5.69 -19.90 -12.76
N THR A 182 4.91 -19.81 -13.83
CA THR A 182 5.02 -18.72 -14.82
C THR A 182 4.56 -17.38 -14.25
N LEU A 183 3.50 -17.36 -13.43
CA LEU A 183 3.09 -16.16 -12.71
C LEU A 183 4.12 -15.76 -11.64
N ALA A 184 4.65 -16.73 -10.89
CA ALA A 184 5.71 -16.47 -9.90
C ALA A 184 6.98 -15.92 -10.56
N LEU A 185 7.39 -16.46 -11.70
CA LEU A 185 8.52 -15.93 -12.48
C LEU A 185 8.22 -14.55 -13.06
N PHE A 186 6.99 -14.30 -13.52
CA PHE A 186 6.59 -12.98 -14.02
C PHE A 186 6.65 -11.92 -12.90
N PHE A 187 6.16 -12.25 -11.70
CA PHE A 187 6.26 -11.37 -10.53
C PHE A 187 7.71 -11.19 -10.02
N LEU A 188 8.59 -12.16 -10.25
CA LEU A 188 10.01 -12.08 -9.88
C LEU A 188 10.86 -11.34 -10.92
N GLN A 189 10.39 -11.26 -12.17
CA GLN A 189 11.05 -10.54 -13.26
C GLN A 189 10.53 -9.11 -13.45
N ALA A 190 9.29 -8.81 -13.01
CA ALA A 190 8.66 -7.50 -13.14
C ALA A 190 8.72 -6.62 -11.87
N GLY A 191 9.15 -7.17 -10.74
CA GLY A 191 9.53 -6.40 -9.54
C GLY A 191 11.01 -6.10 -9.58
#